data_AF-A0A6M0BVK0-F1
#
_entry.id   AF-A0A6M0BVK0-F1
#
_cell.length_a   1.000
_cell.length_b   1.000
_cell.length_c   1.000
_cell.angle_alpha   90.00
_cell.angle_beta   90.00
_cell.angle_gamma   90.00
#
_symmetry.space_group_name_H-M   'P 1'
#
loop_
_entity.id
_entity.type
_entity.pdbx_description
1 polymer ?
#
loop_
_entity_poly.entity_id
_entity_poly.type
_entity_poly.pdbx_seq_one_letter_code
_entity_poly.pdbx_strand_id
1 'polypeptide(L)'
;MSKLFYRSKTDATTVYYHIKNSYILRVLPRKVSQEVLRMVLKVWQSYYSAYREDKAFPSKFKVRPKNLNYQGNAGDRSNGRYVVIYHNQALSQKALKKGLIRLSKTNIYLKNKS
;
A
#
# COMPACT_ATOMS: atom_id res chain seq x y z
N MET A 1 12.20 -14.66 -2.34
CA MET A 1 10.84 -14.07 -2.36
C MET A 1 9.86 -15.09 -1.84
N SER A 2 9.15 -14.80 -0.75
CA SER A 2 8.22 -15.74 -0.09
C SER A 2 7.07 -16.14 -1.03
N LYS A 3 6.69 -17.42 -1.00
CA LYS A 3 5.63 -18.07 -1.82
C LYS A 3 4.21 -17.52 -1.57
N LEU A 4 4.09 -16.36 -0.93
CA LEU A 4 2.84 -15.83 -0.39
C LEU A 4 1.82 -15.50 -1.46
N PHE A 5 2.28 -15.00 -2.60
CA PHE A 5 1.39 -14.49 -3.65
C PHE A 5 1.25 -15.43 -4.85
N TYR A 6 1.85 -16.63 -4.84
CA TYR A 6 2.10 -17.38 -6.08
C TYR A 6 0.93 -18.26 -6.56
N ARG A 7 -0.08 -18.58 -5.72
CA ARG A 7 -1.02 -19.68 -6.06
C ARG A 7 -2.51 -19.52 -5.73
N SER A 8 -2.97 -18.55 -4.94
CA SER A 8 -4.39 -18.40 -4.61
C SER A 8 -4.77 -16.94 -4.30
N LYS A 9 -6.08 -16.65 -4.18
CA LYS A 9 -6.56 -15.42 -3.54
C LYS A 9 -5.89 -15.35 -2.16
N THR A 10 -4.86 -14.51 -2.02
CA THR A 10 -4.19 -14.35 -0.74
C THR A 10 -5.18 -13.77 0.25
N ASP A 11 -5.45 -14.53 1.30
CA ASP A 11 -6.24 -14.06 2.43
C ASP A 11 -5.51 -12.88 3.10
N ALA A 12 -6.27 -11.81 3.33
CA ALA A 12 -5.74 -10.57 3.89
C ALA A 12 -5.08 -10.78 5.25
N THR A 13 -5.63 -11.72 6.03
CA THR A 13 -5.17 -12.07 7.35
C THR A 13 -3.80 -12.75 7.28
N THR A 14 -3.64 -13.70 6.37
CA THR A 14 -2.37 -14.36 6.09
C THR A 14 -1.30 -13.34 5.72
N VAL A 15 -1.57 -12.47 4.74
CA VAL A 15 -0.59 -11.43 4.32
C VAL A 15 -0.21 -10.54 5.49
N TYR A 16 -1.20 -10.07 6.27
CA TYR A 16 -0.96 -9.30 7.48
C TYR A 16 0.01 -10.00 8.43
N TYR A 17 -0.23 -11.27 8.77
CA TYR A 17 0.63 -11.99 9.72
C TYR A 17 2.07 -12.15 9.26
N HIS A 18 2.31 -12.23 7.95
CA HIS A 18 3.66 -12.27 7.40
C HIS A 18 4.38 -10.93 7.43
N ILE A 19 3.66 -9.81 7.27
CA ILE A 19 4.29 -8.49 7.14
C ILE A 19 4.12 -7.58 8.36
N LYS A 20 3.28 -7.95 9.34
CA LYS A 20 2.96 -7.12 10.53
C LYS A 20 4.18 -6.68 11.33
N ASN A 21 5.23 -7.49 11.34
CA ASN A 21 6.47 -7.21 12.07
C ASN A 21 7.50 -6.41 11.25
N SER A 22 7.22 -6.14 9.97
CA SER A 22 8.08 -5.30 9.14
C SER A 22 8.24 -3.91 9.74
N TYR A 23 9.43 -3.32 9.56
CA TYR A 23 9.72 -1.97 10.02
C TYR A 23 8.67 -0.97 9.50
N ILE A 24 8.34 -1.05 8.20
CA ILE A 24 7.42 -0.13 7.52
C ILE A 24 6.03 -0.10 8.18
N LEU A 25 5.46 -1.26 8.53
CA LEU A 25 4.13 -1.27 9.16
C LEU A 25 4.15 -0.85 10.63
N ARG A 26 5.28 -1.01 11.33
CA ARG A 26 5.44 -0.61 12.74
C ARG A 26 5.59 0.91 12.90
N VAL A 27 6.30 1.57 11.97
CA VAL A 27 6.49 3.03 12.01
C VAL A 27 5.20 3.80 11.69
N LEU A 28 4.34 3.23 10.85
CA LEU A 28 3.07 3.86 10.51
C LEU A 28 2.05 3.78 11.67
N PRO A 29 1.09 4.71 11.76
CA PRO A 29 -0.06 4.56 12.63
C PRO A 29 -0.88 3.32 12.24
N ARG A 30 -1.41 2.58 13.22
CA ARG A 30 -2.09 1.27 13.00
C ARG A 30 -3.12 1.30 11.85
N LYS A 31 -3.98 2.32 11.82
CA LYS A 31 -5.02 2.46 10.79
C LYS A 31 -4.42 2.77 9.41
N VAL A 32 -3.34 3.55 9.35
CA VAL A 32 -2.59 3.82 8.11
C VAL A 32 -1.93 2.53 7.61
N SER A 33 -1.29 1.75 8.49
CA SER A 33 -0.71 0.44 8.16
C SER A 33 -1.74 -0.53 7.57
N GLN A 34 -2.96 -0.53 8.12
CA GLN A 34 -4.07 -1.36 7.62
C GLN A 34 -4.54 -0.92 6.22
N GLU A 35 -4.68 0.38 5.98
CA GLU A 35 -5.01 0.91 4.64
C GLU A 35 -3.95 0.56 3.59
N VAL A 36 -2.67 0.69 3.96
CA VAL A 36 -1.55 0.27 3.11
C VAL A 36 -1.66 -1.22 2.75
N LEU A 37 -1.92 -2.09 3.72
CA LEU A 37 -2.13 -3.51 3.46
C LEU A 37 -3.31 -3.77 2.51
N ARG A 38 -4.45 -3.10 2.72
CA ARG A 38 -5.64 -3.24 1.86
C ARG A 38 -5.34 -2.84 0.42
N MET A 39 -4.60 -1.74 0.22
CA MET A 39 -4.21 -1.26 -1.09
C MET A 39 -3.31 -2.26 -1.80
N VAL A 40 -2.28 -2.78 -1.11
CA VAL A 40 -1.40 -3.82 -1.64
C VAL A 40 -2.22 -5.04 -2.06
N LEU A 41 -3.10 -5.55 -1.19
CA LEU A 41 -3.95 -6.70 -1.49
C LEU A 41 -4.83 -6.48 -2.71
N LYS A 42 -5.47 -5.30 -2.82
CA LYS A 42 -6.34 -4.94 -3.96
C LYS A 42 -5.56 -4.94 -5.27
N VAL A 43 -4.38 -4.32 -5.29
CA VAL A 43 -3.52 -4.26 -6.48
C VAL A 43 -3.07 -5.65 -6.90
N TRP A 44 -2.63 -6.48 -5.95
CA TRP A 44 -2.22 -7.86 -6.21
C TRP A 44 -3.36 -8.73 -6.74
N GLN A 45 -4.55 -8.63 -6.14
CA GLN A 45 -5.74 -9.37 -6.60
C GLN A 45 -6.16 -8.95 -8.02
N SER A 46 -6.15 -7.64 -8.29
CA SER A 46 -6.46 -7.10 -9.61
C SER A 46 -5.47 -7.58 -10.67
N TYR A 47 -4.16 -7.51 -10.37
CA TYR A 47 -3.12 -8.00 -11.28
C TYR A 47 -3.29 -9.48 -11.62
N TYR A 48 -3.49 -10.34 -10.62
CA TYR A 48 -3.65 -11.78 -10.88
C TYR A 48 -4.94 -12.13 -11.60
N SER A 49 -6.02 -11.39 -11.34
CA SER A 49 -7.26 -11.54 -12.10
C SER A 49 -7.01 -11.24 -13.58
N ALA A 50 -6.37 -10.10 -13.87
CA ALA A 50 -6.03 -9.72 -15.24
C ALA A 50 -5.04 -10.71 -15.88
N TYR A 51 -4.03 -11.18 -15.16
CA TYR A 51 -3.06 -12.14 -15.66
C TYR A 51 -3.70 -13.50 -16.01
N ARG A 52 -4.64 -13.97 -15.18
CA ARG A 52 -5.39 -15.20 -15.48
C ARG A 52 -6.27 -15.04 -16.71
N GLU A 53 -6.94 -13.91 -16.85
CA GLU A 53 -7.79 -13.63 -18.00
C GLU A 53 -6.97 -13.45 -19.28
N ASP A 54 -5.81 -12.77 -19.23
CA ASP A 54 -4.86 -12.66 -20.34
C ASP A 54 -4.34 -14.03 -20.78
N LYS A 55 -4.06 -14.94 -19.84
CA LYS A 55 -3.67 -16.32 -20.15
C LYS A 55 -4.77 -17.12 -20.83
N ALA A 56 -6.02 -16.95 -20.44
CA ALA A 56 -7.15 -17.68 -20.99
C ALA A 56 -7.65 -17.08 -22.32
N PHE A 57 -7.64 -15.75 -22.43
CA PHE A 57 -8.20 -14.98 -23.53
C PHE A 57 -7.27 -13.81 -23.92
N PRO A 58 -6.08 -14.10 -24.48
CA PRO A 58 -5.09 -13.07 -24.77
C PRO A 58 -5.60 -12.02 -25.77
N SER A 59 -6.54 -12.38 -26.65
CA SER A 59 -7.14 -11.46 -27.62
C SER A 59 -7.97 -10.32 -27.01
N LYS A 60 -8.40 -10.45 -25.75
CA LYS A 60 -9.13 -9.38 -25.03
C LYS A 60 -8.23 -8.23 -24.60
N PHE A 61 -6.91 -8.45 -24.56
CA PHE A 61 -5.95 -7.50 -24.02
C PHE A 61 -5.15 -6.86 -25.15
N LYS A 62 -5.15 -5.52 -25.21
CA LYS A 62 -4.27 -4.77 -26.12
C LYS A 62 -2.79 -4.93 -25.75
N VAL A 63 -2.52 -5.07 -24.45
CA VAL A 63 -1.19 -5.26 -23.87
C VAL A 63 -1.33 -6.19 -22.66
N ARG A 64 -0.38 -7.13 -22.52
CA ARG A 64 -0.37 -8.04 -21.38
C ARG A 64 -0.16 -7.29 -20.06
N PRO A 65 -0.78 -7.75 -18.95
CA PRO A 65 -0.54 -7.18 -17.62
C PRO A 65 0.96 -7.15 -17.29
N LYS A 66 1.49 -5.96 -17.03
CA LYS A 66 2.90 -5.79 -16.63
C LYS A 66 3.10 -6.21 -15.17
N ASN A 67 4.26 -6.79 -14.89
CA ASN A 67 4.65 -7.13 -13.52
C ASN A 67 4.52 -5.90 -12.60
N LEU A 68 4.02 -6.15 -11.38
CA LEU A 68 3.97 -5.17 -10.30
C LEU A 68 5.39 -4.89 -9.79
N ASN A 69 6.17 -4.14 -10.56
CA ASN A 69 7.48 -3.70 -10.13
C ASN A 69 7.34 -2.52 -9.17
N TYR A 70 8.08 -2.56 -8.07
CA TYR A 70 8.21 -1.42 -7.20
C TYR A 70 8.91 -0.29 -7.98
N GLN A 71 8.36 0.93 -7.95
CA GLN A 71 9.04 2.08 -8.57
C GLN A 71 10.31 2.34 -7.77
N GLY A 72 11.48 2.35 -8.43
CA GLY A 72 12.79 2.48 -7.79
C GLY A 72 13.78 1.43 -8.31
N ASN A 73 15.06 1.58 -7.98
CA ASN A 73 16.09 0.61 -8.38
C ASN A 73 16.01 -0.62 -7.46
N ALA A 74 16.20 -1.82 -8.01
CA ALA A 74 16.06 -3.08 -7.26
C ALA A 74 17.01 -3.17 -6.03
N GLY A 75 18.10 -2.39 -6.01
CA GLY A 75 19.05 -2.25 -4.91
C GLY A 75 18.85 -1.02 -4.01
N ASP A 76 18.15 0.01 -4.47
CA ASP A 76 17.87 1.23 -3.69
C ASP A 76 16.39 1.55 -3.71
N ARG A 77 15.73 1.18 -2.61
CA ARG A 77 14.29 1.37 -2.40
C ARG A 77 13.99 2.66 -1.66
N SER A 78 15.00 3.46 -1.31
CA SER A 78 14.82 4.75 -0.61
C SER A 78 14.10 5.76 -1.51
N ASN A 79 14.33 5.68 -2.82
CA ASN A 79 13.68 6.46 -3.86
C ASN A 79 12.32 5.91 -4.30
N GLY A 80 11.82 4.89 -3.60
CA GLY A 80 10.57 4.24 -3.96
C GLY A 80 9.36 5.10 -3.65
N ARG A 81 8.54 5.35 -4.67
CA ARG A 81 7.29 6.09 -4.50
C ARG A 81 6.21 5.13 -4.02
N TYR A 82 5.65 5.42 -2.86
CA TYR A 82 4.46 4.73 -2.35
C TYR A 82 3.49 5.74 -1.74
N VAL A 83 2.22 5.61 -2.08
CA VAL A 83 1.17 6.50 -1.57
C VAL A 83 0.73 6.03 -0.19
N VAL A 84 0.87 6.90 0.81
CA VAL A 84 0.39 6.66 2.16
C VAL A 84 -0.80 7.57 2.43
N ILE A 85 -1.96 6.98 2.71
CA ILE A 85 -3.20 7.72 2.93
C ILE A 85 -3.43 7.94 4.43
N TYR A 86 -3.44 9.21 4.85
CA TYR A 86 -3.82 9.62 6.19
C TYR A 86 -5.28 10.09 6.20
N HIS A 87 -6.15 9.27 6.77
CA HIS A 87 -7.54 9.63 7.04
C HIS A 87 -7.62 10.57 8.27
N ASN A 88 -8.76 11.24 8.45
CA ASN A 88 -8.96 12.21 9.53
C ASN A 88 -8.61 11.65 10.94
N GLN A 89 -8.86 10.36 11.19
CA GLN A 89 -8.55 9.72 12.48
C GLN A 89 -7.05 9.44 12.69
N ALA A 90 -6.23 9.58 11.64
CA ALA A 90 -4.76 9.53 11.72
C ALA A 90 -4.13 10.94 11.79
N LEU A 91 -4.94 11.98 11.94
CA LEU A 91 -4.48 13.35 12.16
C LEU A 91 -4.47 13.70 13.64
N SER A 92 -3.60 14.63 14.04
CA SER A 92 -3.59 15.13 15.42
C SER A 92 -4.72 16.13 15.66
N GLN A 93 -5.70 15.75 16.48
CA GLN A 93 -6.79 16.64 16.89
C GLN A 93 -6.28 17.92 17.57
N LYS A 94 -5.20 17.83 18.36
CA LYS A 94 -4.58 18.98 19.03
C LYS A 94 -4.00 19.98 18.02
N ALA A 95 -3.38 19.49 16.94
CA ALA A 95 -2.86 20.36 15.89
C ALA A 95 -3.98 20.97 15.05
N LEU A 96 -5.02 20.18 14.73
CA LEU A 96 -6.17 20.65 13.95
C LEU A 96 -6.89 21.82 14.63
N LYS A 97 -7.08 21.76 15.96
CA LYS A 97 -7.62 22.87 16.76
C LYS A 97 -6.79 24.16 16.69
N LYS A 98 -5.50 24.06 16.32
CA LYS A 98 -4.59 25.19 16.13
C LYS A 98 -4.46 25.60 14.65
N GLY A 99 -5.32 25.11 13.77
CA GLY A 99 -5.25 25.40 12.34
C GLY A 99 -4.09 24.68 11.61
N LEU A 100 -3.57 23.58 12.16
CA LEU A 100 -2.48 22.81 11.56
C LEU A 100 -2.89 21.36 11.32
N ILE A 101 -2.56 20.82 10.15
CA ILE A 101 -2.71 19.40 9.86
C ILE A 101 -1.39 18.71 10.22
N ARG A 102 -1.38 17.94 11.30
CA ARG A 102 -0.22 17.11 11.68
C ARG A 102 -0.53 15.63 11.45
N LEU A 103 0.30 14.97 10.65
CA LEU A 103 0.18 13.53 10.38
C LEU A 103 0.72 12.71 11.56
N SER A 104 -0.07 11.78 12.10
CA SER A 104 0.32 10.98 13.28
C SER A 104 1.58 10.16 13.05
N LYS A 105 2.39 10.00 14.11
CA LYS A 105 3.72 9.34 14.10
C LYS A 105 4.73 9.94 13.11
N THR A 106 4.55 11.19 12.71
CA THR A 106 5.51 11.91 11.87
C THR A 106 5.76 13.31 12.41
N ASN A 107 6.80 13.94 11.87
CA ASN A 107 7.08 15.37 12.05
C ASN A 107 6.60 16.20 10.85
N ILE A 108 5.62 15.69 10.09
CA ILE A 108 5.04 16.40 8.95
C ILE A 108 3.85 17.24 9.41
N TYR A 109 3.94 18.54 9.12
CA TYR A 109 2.92 19.54 9.41
C TYR A 109 2.56 20.25 8.11
N LEU A 110 1.27 20.45 7.89
CA LEU A 110 0.75 21.21 6.76
C LEU A 110 -0.13 22.34 7.31
N LYS A 111 -0.08 23.49 6.65
CA LYS A 111 -0.99 24.60 6.96
C LYS A 111 -2.40 24.18 6.58
N ASN A 112 -3.34 24.29 7.52
CA ASN A 112 -4.73 24.09 7.18
C ASN A 112 -5.19 25.28 6.32
N LYS A 113 -5.73 25.00 5.13
CA LYS A 113 -6.41 25.99 4.29
C LYS A 113 -7.89 25.96 4.68
N SER A 114 -8.20 26.43 5.88
CA SER A 114 -9.58 26.75 6.29
C SER A 114 -9.79 28.24 6.12
#